data_AF-A0A661NZ05-F1
#
_entry.id   AF-A0A661NZ05-F1
#
_cell.length_a   1.000
_cell.length_b   1.000
_cell.length_c   1.000
_cell.angle_alpha   90.00
_cell.angle_beta   90.00
_cell.angle_gamma   90.00
#
_symmetry.space_group_name_H-M   'P 1'
#
loop_
_entity.id
_entity.type
_entity.pdbx_description
1 polymer ?
#
loop_
_entity_poly.entity_id
_entity_poly.type
_entity_poly.pdbx_seq_one_letter_code
_entity_poly.pdbx_strand_id
1 'polypeptide(L)'
;MVRLRDIALLFWELPQDALGLAVLGVARVLGDVVAVERDRGRLFVESRSLGVSLGWFVFWSRGTNRYFRPDPLMKRHEYGHSFQSRWLGPLYLPLVGVPSVSRVLYGMVYREVKRTR
;
A
#
# COMPACT_ATOMS: atom_id res chain seq x y z
N MET A 1 -0.91 -25.13 -8.37
CA MET A 1 0.35 -25.77 -7.94
C MET A 1 1.28 -24.70 -7.40
N VAL A 2 1.66 -24.77 -6.12
CA VAL A 2 2.58 -23.79 -5.50
C VAL A 2 4.00 -24.19 -5.89
N ARG A 3 4.79 -23.26 -6.43
CA ARG A 3 6.19 -23.53 -6.81
C ARG A 3 7.11 -23.18 -5.64
N LEU A 4 8.28 -23.82 -5.55
CA LEU A 4 9.29 -23.55 -4.51
C LEU A 4 9.66 -22.06 -4.41
N ARG A 5 9.72 -21.38 -5.57
CA ARG A 5 9.93 -19.93 -5.66
C ARG A 5 8.86 -19.14 -4.92
N ASP A 6 7.61 -19.58 -4.98
CA ASP A 6 6.49 -18.87 -4.34
C ASP A 6 6.58 -18.99 -2.81
N ILE A 7 7.11 -20.10 -2.29
CA ILE A 7 7.39 -20.29 -0.85
C ILE A 7 8.56 -19.41 -0.41
N ALA A 8 9.65 -19.37 -1.18
CA ALA A 8 10.80 -18.51 -0.87
C ALA A 8 10.39 -17.02 -0.87
N LEU A 9 9.54 -16.61 -1.82
CA LEU A 9 9.00 -15.26 -1.87
C LEU A 9 8.12 -14.93 -0.66
N LEU A 10 7.38 -15.89 -0.12
CA LEU A 10 6.56 -15.68 1.07
C LEU A 10 7.41 -15.38 2.30
N PHE A 11 8.55 -16.06 2.49
CA PHE A 11 9.50 -15.71 3.55
C PHE A 11 10.26 -14.41 3.26
N TRP A 12 10.55 -14.14 1.99
CA TRP A 12 11.24 -12.93 1.55
C TRP A 12 10.40 -11.66 1.74
N GLU A 13 9.09 -11.74 1.51
CA GLU A 13 8.15 -10.64 1.69
C GLU A 13 7.52 -10.60 3.10
N LEU A 14 7.90 -11.53 4.00
CA LEU A 14 7.22 -11.77 5.27
C LEU A 14 7.05 -10.52 6.17
N PRO A 15 8.05 -9.65 6.37
CA PRO A 15 7.89 -8.47 7.23
C PRO A 15 6.79 -7.54 6.74
N GLN A 16 6.76 -7.25 5.44
CA GLN A 16 5.73 -6.39 4.85
C GLN A 16 4.39 -7.12 4.67
N ASP A 17 4.38 -8.44 4.45
CA ASP A 17 3.13 -9.21 4.39
C ASP A 17 2.43 -9.24 5.75
N ALA A 18 3.20 -9.39 6.84
CA ALA A 18 2.68 -9.29 8.21
C ALA A 18 2.12 -7.88 8.48
N LEU A 19 2.83 -6.83 8.07
CA LEU A 19 2.35 -5.45 8.19
C LEU A 19 1.08 -5.23 7.33
N GLY A 20 1.04 -5.78 6.12
CA GLY A 20 -0.12 -5.72 5.23
C GLY A 20 -1.35 -6.36 5.83
N LEU A 21 -1.19 -7.52 6.47
CA LEU A 21 -2.28 -8.19 7.19
C LEU A 21 -2.77 -7.36 8.39
N ALA A 22 -1.86 -6.77 9.17
CA ALA A 22 -2.21 -5.90 10.28
C ALA A 22 -2.99 -4.66 9.82
N VAL A 23 -2.51 -4.00 8.75
CA VAL A 23 -3.18 -2.84 8.14
C VAL A 23 -4.55 -3.22 7.60
N LEU A 24 -4.71 -4.39 6.98
CA LEU A 24 -6.01 -4.88 6.54
C LEU A 24 -6.98 -5.10 7.71
N GLY A 25 -6.50 -5.66 8.82
CA GLY A 25 -7.29 -5.85 10.04
C GLY A 25 -7.79 -4.51 10.59
N VAL A 26 -6.90 -3.54 10.75
CA VAL A 26 -7.24 -2.18 11.21
C VAL A 26 -8.21 -1.51 10.25
N ALA A 27 -7.94 -1.53 8.94
CA ALA A 27 -8.81 -0.91 7.94
C ALA A 27 -10.23 -1.51 7.93
N ARG A 28 -10.37 -2.81 8.21
CA ARG A 28 -11.69 -3.44 8.38
C ARG A 28 -12.41 -2.99 9.63
N VAL A 29 -11.71 -2.93 10.77
CA VAL A 29 -12.29 -2.46 12.04
C VAL A 29 -12.77 -1.01 11.91
N LEU A 30 -12.04 -0.18 11.16
CA LEU A 30 -12.38 1.23 10.92
C LEU A 30 -13.42 1.44 9.79
N GLY A 31 -13.90 0.38 9.14
CA GLY A 31 -14.87 0.49 8.03
C GLY A 31 -14.32 1.15 6.76
N ASP A 32 -12.99 1.17 6.61
CA ASP A 32 -12.28 1.82 5.51
C ASP A 32 -12.18 0.92 4.26
N VAL A 33 -12.35 -0.39 4.40
CA VAL A 33 -12.36 -1.34 3.28
C VAL A 33 -13.68 -1.28 2.52
N VAL A 34 -13.60 -0.96 1.22
CA VAL A 34 -14.73 -0.92 0.29
C VAL A 34 -14.92 -2.27 -0.40
N ALA A 35 -13.83 -2.81 -0.96
CA ALA A 35 -13.84 -4.07 -1.68
C ALA A 35 -12.48 -4.77 -1.56
N VAL A 36 -12.48 -6.09 -1.67
CA VAL A 36 -11.26 -6.90 -1.74
C VAL A 36 -11.36 -7.84 -2.91
N GLU A 37 -10.37 -7.79 -3.79
CA GLU A 37 -10.30 -8.60 -4.99
C GLU A 37 -8.90 -9.24 -5.10
N ARG A 38 -8.85 -10.43 -5.69
CA ARG A 38 -7.58 -11.08 -6.02
C ARG A 38 -7.32 -10.87 -7.50
N ASP A 39 -6.26 -10.13 -7.83
CA ASP A 39 -5.85 -9.87 -9.20
C ASP A 39 -4.33 -10.02 -9.34
N ARG A 40 -3.86 -10.50 -10.49
CA ARG A 40 -2.42 -10.66 -10.82
C ARG A 40 -1.56 -11.34 -9.73
N GLY A 41 -2.15 -12.26 -8.97
CA GLY A 41 -1.47 -12.96 -7.87
C GLY A 41 -1.20 -12.10 -6.64
N ARG A 42 -1.91 -10.99 -6.46
CA ARG A 42 -1.89 -10.10 -5.29
C ARG A 42 -3.31 -9.89 -4.77
N LEU A 43 -3.43 -9.42 -3.53
CA LEU A 43 -4.70 -9.04 -2.91
C LEU A 43 -4.86 -7.53 -3.02
N PHE A 44 -5.74 -7.08 -3.90
CA PHE A 44 -6.09 -5.67 -4.04
C PHE A 44 -7.20 -5.31 -3.07
N VAL A 45 -6.94 -4.29 -2.26
CA VAL A 45 -7.87 -3.80 -1.24
C VAL A 45 -8.26 -2.39 -1.65
N GLU A 46 -9.49 -2.21 -2.10
CA GLU A 46 -10.06 -0.89 -2.32
C GLU A 46 -10.39 -0.29 -0.95
N SER A 47 -9.74 0.83 -0.64
CA SER A 47 -9.89 1.59 0.59
C SER A 47 -10.51 2.95 0.30
N ARG A 48 -11.20 3.56 1.27
CA ARG A 48 -11.70 4.93 1.16
C ARG A 48 -10.56 5.95 1.21
N SER A 49 -9.55 5.72 2.04
CA SER A 49 -8.56 6.75 2.41
C SER A 49 -7.09 6.37 2.26
N LEU A 50 -6.78 5.08 2.13
CA LEU A 50 -5.43 4.52 2.16
C LEU A 50 -4.92 4.13 0.77
N GLY A 51 -3.69 4.50 0.48
CA GLY A 51 -2.89 4.00 -0.65
C GLY A 51 -1.54 3.54 -0.14
N VAL A 52 -1.27 2.24 -0.23
CA VAL A 52 0.03 1.65 0.12
C VAL A 52 0.12 0.23 -0.42
N SER A 53 1.30 -0.22 -0.83
CA SER A 53 1.57 -1.64 -1.09
C SER A 53 2.49 -2.24 -0.04
N LEU A 54 2.10 -3.42 0.45
CA LEU A 54 2.76 -4.18 1.50
C LEU A 54 2.81 -5.64 1.05
N GLY A 55 3.81 -5.95 0.24
CA GLY A 55 4.04 -7.29 -0.32
C GLY A 55 2.84 -7.79 -1.15
N TRP A 56 2.13 -8.79 -0.62
CA TRP A 56 0.92 -9.36 -1.21
C TRP A 56 -0.29 -8.43 -1.19
N PHE A 57 -0.33 -7.46 -0.28
CA PHE A 57 -1.44 -6.55 -0.09
C PHE A 57 -1.21 -5.25 -0.87
N VAL A 58 -2.16 -4.89 -1.73
CA VAL A 58 -2.13 -3.67 -2.55
C VAL A 58 -3.34 -2.84 -2.19
N PHE A 59 -3.17 -1.88 -1.28
CA PHE A 59 -4.21 -0.95 -0.88
C PHE A 59 -4.24 0.22 -1.84
N TRP A 60 -5.42 0.53 -2.37
CA TRP A 60 -5.60 1.65 -3.29
C TRP A 60 -6.95 2.30 -3.05
N SER A 61 -7.10 3.58 -3.41
CA SER A 61 -8.35 4.32 -3.26
C SER A 61 -8.79 4.90 -4.60
N ARG A 62 -10.10 4.92 -4.85
CA ARG A 62 -10.71 5.72 -5.93
C ARG A 62 -11.04 7.14 -5.48
N GLY A 63 -11.11 7.35 -4.17
CA GLY A 63 -11.64 8.56 -3.58
C GLY A 63 -10.67 9.73 -3.67
N THR A 64 -11.23 10.92 -3.71
CA THR A 64 -10.50 12.11 -3.26
C THR A 64 -10.48 12.12 -1.74
N ASN A 65 -9.38 12.53 -1.15
CA ASN A 65 -9.38 12.95 0.25
C ASN A 65 -8.99 14.43 0.34
N ARG A 66 -9.04 15.00 1.54
CA ARG A 66 -8.70 16.41 1.80
C ARG A 66 -7.32 16.82 1.30
N TYR A 67 -6.39 15.86 1.19
CA TYR A 67 -4.98 16.09 0.86
C TYR A 67 -4.62 15.70 -0.58
N PHE A 68 -5.35 14.76 -1.19
CA PHE A 68 -5.03 14.14 -2.46
C PHE A 68 -6.25 14.08 -3.37
N ARG A 69 -6.02 14.46 -4.64
CA ARG A 69 -7.02 14.35 -5.71
C ARG A 69 -7.08 12.89 -6.20
N PRO A 70 -8.21 12.46 -6.78
CA PRO A 70 -8.30 11.14 -7.40
C PRO A 70 -7.25 11.02 -8.50
N ASP A 71 -6.51 9.92 -8.50
CA ASP A 71 -5.58 9.56 -9.56
C ASP A 71 -6.02 8.22 -10.18
N PRO A 72 -6.45 8.18 -11.46
CA PRO A 72 -6.83 6.94 -12.12
C PRO A 72 -5.67 5.94 -12.22
N LEU A 73 -4.42 6.38 -12.07
CA LEU A 73 -3.24 5.53 -12.06
C LEU A 73 -2.87 5.02 -10.67
N MET A 74 -3.57 5.42 -9.60
CA MET A 74 -3.24 5.02 -8.22
C MET A 74 -3.18 3.50 -8.05
N LYS A 75 -4.16 2.76 -8.56
CA LYS A 75 -4.14 1.28 -8.50
C LYS A 75 -2.89 0.69 -9.17
N ARG A 76 -2.43 1.27 -10.29
CA ARG A 76 -1.23 0.85 -11.01
C ARG A 76 0.05 1.27 -10.27
N HIS A 77 0.05 2.46 -9.67
CA HIS A 77 1.14 2.97 -8.83
C HIS A 77 1.42 2.02 -7.66
N GLU A 78 0.37 1.67 -6.90
CA GLU A 78 0.46 0.75 -5.76
C GLU A 78 0.83 -0.67 -6.21
N TYR A 79 0.32 -1.12 -7.35
CA TYR A 79 0.77 -2.39 -7.93
C TYR A 79 2.26 -2.39 -8.27
N GLY A 80 2.79 -1.25 -8.74
CA GLY A 80 4.22 -1.02 -8.98
C GLY A 80 5.08 -1.27 -7.74
N HIS A 81 4.62 -0.76 -6.59
CA HIS A 81 5.28 -0.97 -5.30
C HIS A 81 5.32 -2.46 -4.89
N SER A 82 4.34 -3.27 -5.31
CA SER A 82 4.38 -4.73 -5.05
C SER A 82 5.52 -5.45 -5.78
N PHE A 83 6.02 -4.92 -6.90
CA PHE A 83 7.21 -5.46 -7.57
C PHE A 83 8.49 -5.07 -6.84
N GLN A 84 8.58 -3.83 -6.38
CA GLN A 84 9.69 -3.35 -5.56
C GLN A 84 9.79 -4.16 -4.26
N SER A 85 8.64 -4.48 -3.66
CA SER A 85 8.56 -5.35 -2.50
C SER A 85 9.14 -6.75 -2.77
N ARG A 86 8.77 -7.35 -3.90
CA ARG A 86 9.31 -8.65 -4.33
C ARG A 86 10.81 -8.62 -4.60
N TRP A 87 11.33 -7.53 -5.15
CA TRP A 87 12.75 -7.39 -5.47
C TRP A 87 13.60 -7.12 -4.24
N LEU A 88 13.15 -6.23 -3.35
CA LEU A 88 13.93 -5.78 -2.20
C LEU A 88 13.69 -6.61 -0.94
N GLY A 89 12.59 -7.36 -0.87
CA GLY A 89 12.23 -8.16 0.31
C GLY A 89 12.13 -7.28 1.55
N PRO A 90 12.83 -7.60 2.65
CA PRO A 90 12.80 -6.78 3.86
C PRO A 90 13.30 -5.34 3.65
N LEU A 91 14.19 -5.10 2.68
CA LEU A 91 14.74 -3.76 2.40
C LEU A 91 13.72 -2.83 1.74
N TYR A 92 12.60 -3.35 1.25
CA TYR A 92 11.52 -2.54 0.68
C TYR A 92 11.00 -1.50 1.68
N LEU A 93 10.78 -1.90 2.93
CA LEU A 93 10.22 -1.02 3.95
C LEU A 93 11.14 0.20 4.22
N PRO A 94 12.43 0.05 4.55
CA PRO A 94 13.29 1.21 4.80
C PRO A 94 13.64 2.00 3.53
N LEU A 95 13.81 1.36 2.37
CA LEU A 95 14.31 2.04 1.17
C LEU A 95 13.20 2.66 0.30
N VAL A 96 11.98 2.12 0.36
CA VAL A 96 10.85 2.58 -0.46
C VAL A 96 9.68 3.01 0.41
N GLY A 97 9.26 2.15 1.34
CA GLY A 97 8.09 2.39 2.19
C GLY A 97 8.24 3.66 3.02
N VAL A 98 9.32 3.79 3.79
CA VAL A 98 9.59 4.95 4.65
C VAL A 98 9.69 6.25 3.84
N PRO A 99 10.50 6.35 2.75
CA PRO A 99 10.52 7.55 1.93
C PRO A 99 9.16 7.90 1.31
N SER A 100 8.38 6.90 0.85
CA SER A 100 7.07 7.12 0.25
C SER A 100 6.07 7.71 1.25
N VAL A 101 5.94 7.09 2.43
CA VAL A 101 5.07 7.60 3.51
C VAL A 101 5.54 8.97 3.99
N SER A 102 6.86 9.18 4.12
CA SER A 102 7.41 10.48 4.52
C SER A 102 7.02 11.59 3.53
N ARG A 103 7.04 11.32 2.23
CA ARG A 103 6.58 12.26 1.20
C ARG A 103 5.08 12.59 1.36
N VAL A 104 4.26 11.58 1.62
CA VAL A 104 2.82 11.75 1.85
C VAL A 104 2.58 12.65 3.07
N LEU A 105 3.23 12.37 4.20
CA LEU A 105 3.13 13.17 5.42
C LEU A 105 3.59 14.61 5.21
N TYR A 106 4.74 14.80 4.55
CA TYR A 106 5.22 16.13 4.16
C TYR A 106 4.17 16.89 3.34
N GLY A 107 3.55 16.24 2.34
CA GLY A 107 2.51 16.83 1.51
C GLY A 107 1.26 17.24 2.29
N MET A 108 0.84 16.43 3.28
CA MET A 108 -0.26 16.78 4.17
C MET A 108 0.06 18.02 5.01
N VAL A 109 1.22 18.05 5.66
CA VAL A 109 1.68 19.17 6.49
C VAL A 109 1.81 20.46 5.67
N TYR A 110 2.44 20.37 4.50
CA TYR A 110 2.62 21.51 3.60
C TYR A 110 1.28 22.16 3.20
N ARG A 111 0.28 21.35 2.87
CA ARG A 111 -1.06 21.85 2.52
C ARG A 111 -1.77 22.48 3.70
N GLU A 112 -1.63 21.93 4.91
CA GLU A 112 -2.25 22.52 6.11
C GLU A 112 -1.65 23.89 6.45
N VAL A 113 -0.32 24.02 6.34
CA VAL A 113 0.39 25.29 6.56
C VAL A 113 -0.04 26.35 5.53
N LYS A 114 -0.13 25.97 4.24
CA LYS A 114 -0.56 26.90 3.19
C LYS A 114 -2.04 27.27 3.25
N ARG A 115 -2.90 26.42 3.81
CA ARG A 115 -4.33 26.73 3.96
C ARG A 115 -4.60 27.72 5.09
N THR A 116 -3.73 27.76 6.09
CA THR A 116 -3.85 28.62 7.28
C THR A 116 -3.23 30.02 7.06
N ARG A 117 -2.52 30.24 5.95
CA ARG A 117 -2.03 31.55 5.51
C ARG A 117 -2.94 32.10 4.42
#